data_AF-A0A951MR50-F1
#
_entry.id   AF-A0A951MR50-F1
#
_cell.length_a   1.000
_cell.length_b   1.000
_cell.length_c   1.000
_cell.angle_alpha   90.00
_cell.angle_beta   90.00
_cell.angle_gamma   90.00
#
_symmetry.space_group_name_H-M   'P 1'
#
loop_
_entity.id
_entity.type
_entity.pdbx_description
1 polymer ?
#
loop_
_entity_poly.entity_id
_entity_poly.type
_entity_poly.pdbx_seq_one_letter_code
_entity_poly.pdbx_strand_id
1 'polypeptide(L)'
;MSEERIETLRKMVAEHPDDPRPRFGLALEYEKAARWEDAAAALRDYLAIADDEGNAWGRLGSVLRTLGRDEEAREAYRMGIAAATRHNHPTMVGEFEDILAEW
;
A
#
# COMPACT_ATOMS: atom_id res chain seq x y z
N MET A 1 12.87 9.85 -15.01
CA MET A 1 12.90 10.55 -13.71
C MET A 1 11.69 10.08 -12.89
N SER A 2 11.80 9.87 -11.56
CA SER A 2 10.63 9.47 -10.74
C SER A 2 9.49 10.48 -10.83
N GLU A 3 9.79 11.78 -10.92
CA GLU A 3 8.80 12.85 -11.08
C GLU A 3 7.99 12.75 -12.39
N GLU A 4 8.66 12.49 -13.52
CA GLU A 4 8.00 12.31 -14.83
C GLU A 4 7.05 11.10 -14.82
N ARG A 5 7.47 10.02 -14.14
CA ARG A 5 6.64 8.83 -13.97
C ARG A 5 5.43 9.13 -13.07
N ILE A 6 5.62 9.87 -11.98
CA ILE A 6 4.52 10.31 -11.10
C ILE A 6 3.51 11.13 -11.89
N GLU A 7 3.95 12.10 -12.69
CA GLU A 7 3.04 12.94 -13.49
C GLU A 7 2.23 12.09 -14.48
N THR A 8 2.89 11.15 -15.17
CA THR A 8 2.24 10.24 -16.11
C THR A 8 1.17 9.41 -15.42
N LEU A 9 1.48 8.82 -14.26
CA LEU A 9 0.53 8.00 -13.52
C LEU A 9 -0.64 8.83 -12.95
N ARG A 10 -0.40 10.09 -12.53
CA ARG A 10 -1.49 10.99 -12.10
C ARG A 10 -2.48 11.30 -13.24
N LYS A 11 -1.98 11.48 -14.47
CA LYS A 11 -2.84 11.63 -15.65
C LYS A 11 -3.67 10.37 -15.89
N MET A 12 -3.06 9.19 -15.80
CA MET A 12 -3.80 7.92 -15.93
C MET A 12 -4.91 7.75 -14.88
N VAL A 13 -4.66 8.15 -13.61
CA VAL A 13 -5.70 8.13 -12.57
C VAL A 13 -6.85 9.08 -12.92
N ALA A 14 -6.57 10.25 -13.50
CA ALA A 14 -7.59 11.21 -13.89
C ALA A 14 -8.43 10.73 -15.10
N GLU A 15 -7.79 10.05 -16.06
CA GLU A 15 -8.44 9.52 -17.26
C GLU A 15 -9.22 8.22 -16.99
N HIS A 16 -8.74 7.39 -16.05
CA HIS A 16 -9.31 6.09 -15.70
C HIS A 16 -9.46 5.96 -14.18
N PRO A 17 -10.44 6.65 -13.57
CA PRO A 17 -10.60 6.69 -12.12
C PRO A 17 -11.02 5.34 -11.51
N ASP A 18 -11.54 4.42 -12.31
CA ASP A 18 -11.92 3.06 -11.93
C ASP A 18 -10.77 2.04 -12.04
N ASP A 19 -9.64 2.41 -12.66
CA ASP A 19 -8.47 1.56 -12.73
C ASP A 19 -7.61 1.69 -11.45
N PRO A 20 -7.45 0.62 -10.65
CA PRO A 20 -6.60 0.66 -9.47
C PRO A 20 -5.10 0.68 -9.81
N ARG A 21 -4.68 0.14 -10.96
CA ARG A 21 -3.26 -0.11 -11.26
C ARG A 21 -2.39 1.16 -11.23
N PRO A 22 -2.83 2.31 -11.78
CA PRO A 22 -2.04 3.54 -11.73
C PRO A 22 -1.85 4.07 -10.30
N ARG A 23 -2.81 3.85 -9.39
CA ARG A 23 -2.71 4.25 -7.98
C ARG A 23 -1.65 3.44 -7.23
N PHE A 24 -1.63 2.13 -7.45
CA PHE A 24 -0.55 1.29 -6.93
C PHE A 24 0.81 1.72 -7.49
N GLY A 25 0.88 2.02 -8.80
CA GLY A 25 2.08 2.59 -9.42
C GLY A 25 2.53 3.90 -8.78
N LEU A 26 1.60 4.81 -8.46
CA LEU A 26 1.90 6.07 -7.78
C LEU A 26 2.51 5.83 -6.41
N ALA A 27 1.92 4.93 -5.62
CA ALA A 27 2.45 4.56 -4.32
C ALA A 27 3.93 4.13 -4.41
N LEU A 28 4.26 3.24 -5.34
CA LEU A 28 5.63 2.76 -5.53
C LEU A 28 6.61 3.89 -5.91
N GLU A 29 6.20 4.82 -6.76
CA GLU A 29 7.07 5.94 -7.14
C GLU A 29 7.20 6.98 -6.02
N TYR A 30 6.15 7.19 -5.22
CA TYR A 30 6.22 8.01 -4.01
C TYR A 30 7.13 7.39 -2.94
N GLU A 31 7.06 6.07 -2.72
CA GLU A 31 7.99 5.34 -1.85
C GLU A 31 9.44 5.54 -2.29
N LYS A 32 9.75 5.35 -3.59
CA LYS A 32 11.10 5.58 -4.15
C LYS A 32 11.59 7.01 -3.95
N ALA A 33 10.68 7.98 -3.97
CA ALA A 33 10.97 9.39 -3.75
C ALA A 33 10.98 9.78 -2.25
N ALA A 34 10.82 8.82 -1.33
CA ALA A 34 10.64 9.05 0.11
C ALA A 34 9.50 10.03 0.47
N ARG A 35 8.49 10.12 -0.40
CA ARG A 35 7.29 10.93 -0.21
C ARG A 35 6.23 10.09 0.49
N TRP A 36 6.49 9.79 1.77
CA TRP A 36 5.74 8.79 2.53
C TRP A 36 4.24 9.12 2.69
N GLU A 37 3.87 10.38 2.89
CA GLU A 37 2.45 10.79 2.97
C GLU A 37 1.71 10.55 1.65
N ASP A 38 2.34 10.91 0.53
CA ASP A 38 1.75 10.68 -0.80
C ASP A 38 1.65 9.18 -1.12
N ALA A 39 2.63 8.38 -0.69
CA ALA A 39 2.60 6.93 -0.83
C ALA A 39 1.43 6.32 -0.04
N ALA A 40 1.25 6.73 1.22
CA ALA A 40 0.14 6.27 2.05
C ALA A 40 -1.22 6.64 1.44
N ALA A 41 -1.36 7.87 0.93
CA ALA A 41 -2.58 8.30 0.25
C ALA A 41 -2.88 7.46 -1.00
N ALA A 42 -1.87 7.24 -1.86
CA ALA A 42 -2.04 6.44 -3.07
C ALA A 42 -2.38 4.96 -2.78
N LEU A 43 -1.81 4.38 -1.73
CA LEU A 43 -2.15 3.02 -1.27
C LEU A 43 -3.59 2.95 -0.76
N ARG A 44 -4.04 3.94 0.02
CA ARG A 44 -5.44 4.01 0.49
C ARG A 44 -6.41 4.14 -0.66
N ASP A 45 -6.11 5.00 -1.63
CA ASP A 45 -6.94 5.16 -2.84
C ASP A 45 -7.00 3.86 -3.66
N TYR A 46 -5.89 3.12 -3.75
CA TYR A 46 -5.88 1.79 -4.37
C TYR A 46 -6.76 0.80 -3.61
N LEU A 47 -6.58 0.70 -2.29
CA LEU A 47 -7.30 -0.22 -1.41
C LEU A 47 -8.81 0.07 -1.34
N ALA A 48 -9.22 1.29 -1.65
CA ALA A 48 -10.64 1.66 -1.71
C ALA A 48 -11.40 1.02 -2.88
N ILE A 49 -10.70 0.58 -3.93
CA ILE A 49 -11.31 0.05 -5.16
C ILE A 49 -10.78 -1.31 -5.60
N ALA A 50 -9.60 -1.72 -5.13
CA ALA A 50 -8.99 -2.99 -5.48
C ALA A 50 -9.33 -4.09 -4.47
N ASP A 51 -9.58 -5.31 -4.98
CA ASP A 51 -9.58 -6.52 -4.15
C ASP A 51 -8.13 -6.97 -3.92
N ASP A 52 -7.43 -6.28 -3.02
CA ASP A 52 -6.02 -6.52 -2.72
C ASP A 52 -5.79 -7.86 -2.02
N GLU A 53 -4.68 -8.52 -2.36
CA GLU A 53 -4.31 -9.83 -1.83
C GLU A 53 -3.41 -9.74 -0.58
N GLY A 54 -3.20 -8.53 -0.04
CA GLY A 54 -2.37 -8.25 1.14
C GLY A 54 -1.13 -7.41 0.83
N ASN A 55 -0.69 -7.36 -0.43
CA ASN A 55 0.51 -6.63 -0.84
C ASN A 55 0.42 -5.12 -0.56
N ALA A 56 -0.70 -4.48 -0.93
CA ALA A 56 -0.86 -3.04 -0.70
C ALA A 56 -1.07 -2.74 0.79
N TRP A 57 -1.74 -3.62 1.53
CA TRP A 57 -1.87 -3.52 2.98
C TRP A 57 -0.52 -3.60 3.70
N GLY A 58 0.33 -4.56 3.35
CA GLY A 58 1.68 -4.67 3.93
C GLY A 58 2.56 -3.46 3.62
N ARG A 59 2.49 -2.94 2.38
CA ARG A 59 3.15 -1.68 2.01
C ARG A 59 2.62 -0.50 2.81
N LEU A 60 1.31 -0.39 2.98
CA LEU A 60 0.69 0.68 3.75
C LEU A 60 1.16 0.63 5.21
N GLY A 61 1.20 -0.57 5.81
CA GLY A 61 1.75 -0.77 7.15
C GLY A 61 3.19 -0.30 7.26
N SER A 62 4.05 -0.65 6.29
CA SER A 62 5.46 -0.25 6.28
C SER A 62 5.60 1.28 6.16
N VAL A 63 4.88 1.91 5.23
CA VAL A 63 4.90 3.37 5.03
C VAL A 63 4.40 4.10 6.28
N LEU A 64 3.32 3.62 6.91
CA LEU A 64 2.78 4.22 8.14
C LEU A 64 3.75 4.09 9.32
N ARG A 65 4.44 2.95 9.44
CA ARG A 65 5.51 2.77 10.43
C ARG A 65 6.65 3.76 10.21
N THR A 66 7.08 3.99 8.96
CA THR A 66 8.07 5.02 8.62
C THR A 66 7.62 6.44 8.98
N LEU A 67 6.31 6.71 8.89
CA LEU A 67 5.69 7.97 9.31
C LEU A 67 5.52 8.09 10.85
N GLY A 68 5.86 7.06 11.62
CA GLY A 68 5.64 7.02 13.08
C GLY A 68 4.17 6.82 13.49
N ARG A 69 3.32 6.38 12.56
CA ARG A 69 1.89 6.11 12.79
C ARG A 69 1.68 4.64 13.14
N ASP A 70 2.27 4.20 14.25
CA ASP A 70 2.34 2.77 14.61
C ASP A 70 0.98 2.10 14.78
N GLU A 71 -0.01 2.80 15.33
CA GLU A 71 -1.37 2.25 15.49
C GLU A 71 -2.04 1.99 14.13
N GLU A 72 -1.93 2.95 13.20
CA GLU A 72 -2.48 2.80 11.84
C GLU A 72 -1.70 1.72 11.06
N ALA A 73 -0.39 1.63 11.27
CA ALA A 73 0.44 0.60 10.67
C ALA A 73 0.02 -0.80 11.15
N ARG A 74 -0.19 -0.98 12.46
CA ARG A 74 -0.69 -2.24 13.05
C ARG A 74 -1.99 -2.66 12.41
N GLU A 75 -2.90 -1.72 12.23
CA GLU A 75 -4.18 -1.99 11.58
C GLU A 75 -4.03 -2.38 10.12
N ALA A 76 -3.16 -1.69 9.37
CA ALA A 76 -2.88 -2.03 7.98
C ALA A 76 -2.34 -3.47 7.84
N TYR A 77 -1.43 -3.93 8.71
CA TYR A 77 -0.97 -5.31 8.68
C TYR A 77 -2.05 -6.33 9.05
N ARG A 78 -2.94 -6.04 10.00
CA ARG A 78 -4.09 -6.92 10.31
C ARG A 78 -5.03 -7.06 9.12
N MET A 79 -5.32 -5.95 8.43
CA MET A 79 -6.10 -5.98 7.19
C MET A 79 -5.37 -6.77 6.10
N GLY A 80 -4.03 -6.65 6.03
CA GLY A 80 -3.19 -7.45 5.16
C GLY A 80 -3.27 -8.95 5.45
N ILE A 81 -3.28 -9.36 6.72
CA ILE A 81 -3.46 -10.76 7.13
C ILE A 81 -4.83 -11.27 6.67
N ALA A 82 -5.89 -10.50 6.91
CA ALA A 82 -7.23 -10.89 6.50
C ALA A 82 -7.35 -11.06 4.98
N ALA A 83 -6.77 -10.13 4.21
CA ALA A 83 -6.69 -10.21 2.76
C ALA A 83 -5.88 -11.43 2.30
N ALA A 84 -4.63 -11.57 2.77
CA ALA A 84 -3.76 -12.69 2.42
C ALA A 84 -4.39 -14.05 2.75
N THR A 85 -5.07 -14.16 3.90
CA THR A 85 -5.80 -15.39 4.29
C THR A 85 -6.91 -15.71 3.30
N ARG A 86 -7.74 -14.71 2.92
CA ARG A 86 -8.83 -14.90 1.95
C ARG A 86 -8.33 -15.34 0.58
N HIS A 87 -7.17 -14.86 0.16
CA HIS A 87 -6.52 -15.20 -1.12
C HIS A 87 -5.55 -16.40 -1.02
N ASN A 88 -5.51 -17.07 0.14
CA ASN A 88 -4.71 -18.28 0.38
C ASN A 88 -3.19 -18.06 0.21
N HIS A 89 -2.67 -16.96 0.78
CA HIS A 89 -1.26 -16.59 0.85
C HIS A 89 -0.67 -16.76 2.27
N PRO A 90 -0.49 -18.01 2.76
CA PRO A 90 -0.11 -18.26 4.15
C PRO A 90 1.29 -17.74 4.51
N THR A 91 2.22 -17.67 3.55
CA THR A 91 3.55 -17.08 3.78
C THR A 91 3.45 -15.60 4.13
N MET A 92 2.60 -14.86 3.41
CA MET A 92 2.38 -13.43 3.66
C MET A 92 1.66 -13.20 5.01
N VAL A 93 0.75 -14.10 5.39
CA VAL A 93 0.14 -14.08 6.73
C VAL A 93 1.22 -14.17 7.81
N GLY A 94 2.11 -15.18 7.72
CA GLY A 94 3.20 -15.34 8.68
C GLY A 94 4.13 -14.13 8.72
N GLU A 95 4.50 -13.57 7.57
CA GLU A 95 5.34 -12.36 7.51
C GLU A 95 4.71 -11.17 8.25
N PHE A 96 3.40 -10.96 8.09
CA PHE A 96 2.70 -9.86 8.77
C PHE A 96 2.51 -10.14 10.26
N GLU A 97 2.28 -11.40 10.66
CA GLU A 97 2.23 -11.81 12.08
C GLU A 97 3.58 -11.59 12.77
N ASP A 98 4.68 -11.96 12.12
CA ASP A 98 6.04 -11.74 12.63
C ASP A 98 6.32 -10.24 12.81
N ILE A 99 6.00 -9.41 11.81
CA ILE A 99 6.13 -7.95 11.92
C ILE A 99 5.29 -7.41 13.09
N LEU A 100 4.06 -7.91 13.27
CA LEU A 100 3.18 -7.49 14.36
C LEU A 100 3.72 -7.88 15.74
N ALA A 101 4.50 -8.96 15.84
CA ALA A 101 5.11 -9.43 17.08
C ALA A 101 6.35 -8.61 17.51
N GLU A 102 6.98 -7.86 16.59
CA GLU A 102 8.13 -6.99 16.88
C GLU A 102 7.77 -5.64 17.51
N TRP A 103 6.47 -5.37 17.70
CA TRP A 103 5.94 -4.09 18.15
C TRP A 103 5.74 -3.99 19.66
#